data_AF-A0A2H5ZQG5-F1
#
_entry.id   AF-A0A2H5ZQG5-F1
#
_cell.length_a   1.000
_cell.length_b   1.000
_cell.length_c   1.000
_cell.angle_alpha   90.00
_cell.angle_beta   90.00
_cell.angle_gamma   90.00
#
_symmetry.space_group_name_H-M   'P 1'
#
loop_
_entity.id
_entity.type
_entity.pdbx_description
1 polymer ?
#
loop_
_entity_poly.entity_id
_entity_poly.type
_entity_poly.pdbx_seq_one_letter_code
_entity_poly.pdbx_strand_id
1 'polypeptide(L)' 'MGVTFAGGQDQFKGKIVRIAHLGFIDTFDTIVAIGALEMALKKFGYSVDLGRGVGAAQEVLMAGLPE' A
#
# COMPACT_ATOMS: atom_id res chain seq x y z
N MET A 1 8.99 -11.13 -1.49
CA MET A 1 8.48 -9.90 -0.85
C MET A 1 7.34 -10.37 0.03
N GLY A 2 7.41 -10.21 1.36
CA GLY A 2 6.41 -10.75 2.29
C GLY A 2 5.04 -10.05 2.23
N VAL A 3 4.71 -9.41 1.11
CA VAL A 3 3.50 -8.63 0.86
C VAL A 3 2.97 -9.05 -0.50
N THR A 4 1.69 -9.39 -0.57
CA THR A 4 1.01 -9.80 -1.81
C THR A 4 -0.11 -8.83 -2.13
N PHE A 5 -0.14 -8.32 -3.36
CA PHE A 5 -1.22 -7.48 -3.86
C PHE A 5 -2.14 -8.29 -4.76
N ALA A 6 -3.44 -7.99 -4.71
CA ALA A 6 -4.37 -8.54 -5.68
C ALA A 6 -4.35 -7.69 -6.96
N GLY A 7 -4.33 -8.34 -8.12
CA GLY A 7 -4.52 -7.65 -9.40
C GLY A 7 -5.98 -7.24 -9.65
N GLY A 8 -6.18 -6.49 -10.73
CA GLY A 8 -7.52 -6.23 -11.29
C GLY A 8 -8.19 -7.50 -11.85
N GLN A 9 -9.52 -7.47 -11.90
CA GLN A 9 -10.37 -8.51 -12.48
C GLN A 9 -11.03 -8.01 -13.78
N ASP A 10 -11.48 -8.93 -14.63
CA ASP A 10 -12.10 -8.65 -15.93
C ASP A 10 -11.37 -7.57 -16.75
N GLN A 11 -12.06 -6.49 -17.10
CA GLN A 11 -11.53 -5.37 -17.88
C GLN A 11 -10.34 -4.62 -17.22
N PHE A 12 -10.08 -4.89 -15.94
CA PHE A 12 -8.99 -4.30 -15.16
C PHE A 12 -7.77 -5.22 -15.00
N LYS A 13 -7.80 -6.45 -15.54
CA LYS A 13 -6.62 -7.34 -15.53
C LYS A 13 -5.42 -6.64 -16.16
N GLY A 14 -4.28 -6.65 -15.46
CA GLY A 14 -3.04 -6.01 -15.89
C GLY A 14 -3.01 -4.48 -15.84
N LYS A 15 -4.08 -3.81 -15.40
CA LYS A 15 -4.18 -2.34 -15.36
C LYS A 15 -4.06 -1.76 -13.96
N ILE A 16 -4.54 -2.49 -12.95
CA ILE A 16 -4.57 -2.02 -11.56
C ILE A 16 -3.99 -3.07 -10.60
N VAL A 17 -3.59 -2.58 -9.43
CA VAL A 17 -3.39 -3.37 -8.21
C VAL A 17 -4.41 -2.93 -7.16
N ARG A 18 -4.73 -3.81 -6.23
CA ARG A 18 -5.68 -3.56 -5.14
C ARG A 18 -5.03 -3.85 -3.79
N ILE A 19 -5.23 -2.93 -2.85
CA ILE A 19 -4.84 -3.07 -1.45
C ILE A 19 -6.10 -3.44 -0.66
N ALA A 20 -6.07 -4.56 0.06
CA ALA A 20 -7.17 -4.96 0.91
C ALA A 20 -7.13 -4.19 2.23
N HIS A 21 -8.31 -3.82 2.73
CA HIS A 21 -8.50 -3.13 4.02
C HIS A 21 -9.74 -3.69 4.75
N LEU A 22 -9.95 -5.00 4.65
CA LEU A 22 -11.11 -5.70 5.21
C LEU A 22 -10.64 -6.97 5.93
N GLY A 23 -11.20 -7.23 7.11
CA GLY A 23 -10.93 -8.44 7.89
C GLY A 23 -9.83 -8.21 8.92
N PHE A 24 -8.94 -9.19 9.09
CA PHE A 24 -7.83 -9.12 10.04
C PHE A 24 -6.68 -8.28 9.44
N ILE A 25 -6.90 -6.96 9.41
CA ILE A 25 -6.00 -5.94 8.89
C ILE A 25 -6.04 -4.75 9.86
N ASP A 26 -4.88 -4.18 10.18
CA ASP A 26 -4.75 -3.00 11.03
C ASP A 26 -4.05 -1.81 10.33
N THR A 27 -3.78 -0.77 11.12
CA THR A 27 -3.05 0.43 10.70
C THR A 27 -1.68 0.12 10.09
N PHE A 28 -0.91 -0.79 10.68
CA PHE A 28 0.44 -1.11 10.25
C PHE A 28 0.44 -1.96 8.98
N ASP A 29 -0.54 -2.84 8.79
CA ASP A 29 -0.72 -3.56 7.53
C ASP A 29 -0.88 -2.59 6.33
N THR A 30 -1.65 -1.51 6.54
CA THR A 30 -1.83 -0.46 5.52
C THR A 30 -0.53 0.27 5.23
N ILE A 31 0.24 0.63 6.27
CA ILE A 31 1.55 1.27 6.13
C ILE A 31 2.52 0.36 5.36
N VAL A 32 2.58 -0.92 5.72
CA VAL A 32 3.41 -1.93 5.05
C VAL A 32 3.02 -2.09 3.58
N ALA A 33 1.72 -2.13 3.27
CA ALA A 33 1.24 -2.22 1.90
C ALA A 33 1.67 -1.01 1.05
N ILE A 34 1.58 0.21 1.60
CA ILE A 34 2.00 1.43 0.89
C ILE A 34 3.52 1.44 0.67
N GLY A 35 4.31 1.14 1.70
CA GLY A 35 5.77 1.06 1.57
C GLY A 35 6.21 0.01 0.55
N ALA A 36 5.58 -1.16 0.55
CA ALA A 36 5.84 -2.20 -0.45
C ALA A 36 5.49 -1.76 -1.87
N LEU A 37 4.40 -0.99 -2.05
CA LEU A 37 4.01 -0.44 -3.34
C LEU A 37 5.02 0.61 -3.84
N GLU A 38 5.48 1.52 -2.99
CA GLU A 38 6.52 2.51 -3.34
C GLU A 38 7.82 1.83 -3.79
N MET A 39 8.27 0.82 -3.03
CA MET A 39 9.45 0.04 -3.39
C MET A 39 9.28 -0.67 -4.73
N ALA A 40 8.11 -1.26 -5.00
CA ALA A 40 7.81 -1.91 -6.26
C ALA A 40 7.80 -0.92 -7.43
N LEU A 41 7.10 0.22 -7.29
CA LEU A 41 7.06 1.28 -8.29
C LEU A 41 8.47 1.76 -8.64
N LYS A 42 9.29 2.07 -7.62
CA LYS A 42 10.68 2.50 -7.82
C LYS A 42 11.51 1.43 -8.54
N LYS A 43 11.39 0.17 -8.12
CA LYS A 43 12.11 -0.97 -8.71
C LYS A 43 11.77 -1.16 -10.19
N PHE A 44 10.53 -0.91 -10.60
CA PHE A 44 10.10 -1.04 -12.00
C PHE A 44 10.21 0.28 -12.80
N GLY A 45 10.97 1.26 -12.31
CA GLY A 45 11.33 2.47 -13.05
C GLY A 45 10.34 3.63 -12.95
N TYR A 46 9.32 3.53 -12.09
CA TYR A 46 8.43 4.66 -11.83
C TYR A 46 9.10 5.67 -10.88
N SER A 47 8.96 6.96 -11.19
CA SER A 47 9.51 8.03 -10.36
C SER A 47 8.63 8.30 -9.15
N VAL A 48 8.93 7.64 -8.04
CA VAL A 48 8.32 7.86 -6.73
C VAL A 48 9.37 8.21 -5.68
N ASP A 49 8.99 9.07 -4.75
CA ASP A 49 9.75 9.41 -3.55
C ASP A 49 9.42 8.39 -2.47
N LEU A 50 10.41 7.59 -2.06
CA LEU A 50 10.20 6.58 -1.02
C LEU A 50 9.87 7.28 0.31
N GLY A 51 8.87 6.75 1.01
CA GLY A 51 8.40 7.26 2.29
C GLY A 51 7.34 8.36 2.19
N ARG A 52 7.07 8.92 1.01
CA ARG A 52 6.09 10.00 0.86
C ARG A 52 4.67 9.54 1.16
N GLY A 53 4.24 8.43 0.57
CA GLY A 53 2.95 7.80 0.82
C GLY A 53 2.87 7.19 2.21
N VAL A 54 3.97 6.63 2.72
CA VAL A 54 4.06 6.13 4.10
C VAL A 54 3.81 7.25 5.11
N GLY A 55 4.49 8.39 4.96
CA GLY A 55 4.29 9.55 5.84
C GLY A 55 2.86 10.09 5.78
N ALA A 56 2.31 10.24 4.58
CA ALA A 56 0.91 10.66 4.42
C ALA A 56 -0.08 9.67 5.07
N ALA A 57 0.16 8.36 4.96
CA ALA A 57 -0.66 7.36 5.62
C ALA A 57 -0.54 7.42 7.15
N GLN A 58 0.67 7.60 7.67
CA GLN A 58 0.90 7.77 9.11
C GLN A 58 0.15 8.99 9.65
N GLU A 59 0.21 10.14 9.00
CA GLU A 59 -0.51 11.35 9.42
C GLU A 59 -2.03 11.10 9.57
N VAL A 60 -2.63 10.35 8.64
CA VAL A 60 -4.06 10.01 8.68
C VAL A 60 -4.36 8.94 9.74
N LEU A 61 -3.53 7.90 9.81
CA LEU A 61 -3.79 6.73 10.65
C LEU A 61 -3.41 6.93 12.13
N MET A 62 -2.63 7.97 12.45
CA MET A 62 -2.31 8.38 13.83
C MET A 62 -3.57 8.57 14.68
N ALA A 63 -4.66 9.07 14.11
CA ALA A 63 -5.93 9.27 14.82
C ALA A 63 -6.64 7.96 15.20
N GLY A 64 -6.25 6.84 14.60
CA GLY A 64 -6.85 5.52 14.86
C GLY A 64 -6.00 4.61 15.76
N LEU A 65 -4.87 5.09 16.28
CA LEU A 65 -4.06 4.32 17.22
C LEU A 65 -4.77 4.23 18.59
N PRO A 66 -4.69 3.08 19.27
CA PRO A 66 -5.19 2.97 20.63
C PRO A 66 -4.40 3.90 21.57
N GLU A 67 -5.04 4.36 22.65
CA GLU A 67 -4.34 5.02 23.77
C GLU A 67 -3.35 4.08 24.46
#